data_AF-A0A5C7SQY2-F1
#
_entry.id   AF-A0A5C7SQY2-F1
#
_cell.length_a   1.000
_cell.length_b   1.000
_cell.length_c   1.000
_cell.angle_alpha   90.00
_cell.angle_beta   90.00
_cell.angle_gamma   90.00
#
_symmetry.space_group_name_H-M   'P 1'
#
loop_
_entity.id
_entity.type
_entity.pdbx_description
1 polymer ?
#
loop_
_entity_poly.entity_id
_entity_poly.type
_entity_poly.pdbx_seq_one_letter_code
_entity_poly.pdbx_strand_id
1 'polypeptide(L)'
;MIGRCIERLQFLCESVAGLLRSHAAQDQSALEWLLELGNCIITYRTRYLAAPQLIPVLDLLLLDEQNPHAVLFQLRQLLRSLERLEEGFDFRAGPTLGELASKLAAFRLGSLESPLFGSSGQRAVLGGLADLLLQIAEVSGRVSDQLALRFFVHVDASQRTQSS
;
A
#
# COMPACT_ATOMS: atom_id res chain seq x y z
N MET A 1 -13.12 -11.52 1.53
CA MET A 1 -12.94 -10.06 1.71
C MET A 1 -11.47 -9.66 1.83
N ILE A 2 -10.62 -10.42 2.54
CA ILE A 2 -9.17 -10.10 2.68
C ILE A 2 -8.42 -10.04 1.33
N GLY A 3 -8.67 -10.96 0.40
CA GLY A 3 -8.03 -10.95 -0.93
C GLY A 3 -8.23 -9.66 -1.71
N ARG A 4 -9.48 -9.17 -1.81
CA ARG A 4 -9.80 -7.88 -2.46
C ARG A 4 -9.12 -6.68 -1.78
N CYS A 5 -8.93 -6.74 -0.45
CA CYS A 5 -8.20 -5.70 0.27
C CYS A 5 -6.73 -5.68 -0.13
N ILE A 6 -6.11 -6.87 -0.23
CA ILE A 6 -4.73 -7.02 -0.68
C ILE A 6 -4.56 -6.54 -2.12
N GLU A 7 -5.44 -6.95 -3.04
CA GLU A 7 -5.40 -6.51 -4.45
C GLU A 7 -5.46 -4.98 -4.57
N ARG A 8 -6.35 -4.33 -3.82
CA ARG A 8 -6.47 -2.87 -3.82
C ARG A 8 -5.22 -2.20 -3.24
N LEU A 9 -4.64 -2.77 -2.17
CA LEU A 9 -3.40 -2.29 -1.58
C LEU A 9 -2.24 -2.38 -2.58
N GLN A 10 -2.09 -3.53 -3.26
CA GLN A 10 -1.06 -3.75 -4.27
C GLN A 10 -1.20 -2.77 -5.42
N PHE A 11 -2.40 -2.66 -5.99
CA PHE A 11 -2.67 -1.77 -7.11
C PHE A 11 -2.34 -0.31 -6.78
N LEU A 12 -2.70 0.16 -5.59
CA LEU A 12 -2.35 1.51 -5.15
C LEU A 12 -0.83 1.68 -4.98
N CYS A 13 -0.16 0.72 -4.36
CA CYS A 13 1.30 0.76 -4.17
C CYS A 13 2.04 0.80 -5.52
N GLU A 14 1.66 -0.05 -6.47
CA GLU A 14 2.23 -0.12 -7.81
C GLU A 14 1.96 1.15 -8.62
N SER A 15 0.74 1.68 -8.57
CA SER A 15 0.36 2.92 -9.27
C SER A 15 1.17 4.11 -8.76
N VAL A 16 1.29 4.26 -7.44
CA VAL A 16 2.10 5.32 -6.84
C VAL A 16 3.58 5.12 -7.21
N ALA A 17 4.12 3.90 -7.08
CA ALA A 17 5.51 3.61 -7.41
C ALA A 17 5.85 3.92 -8.88
N GLY A 18 4.95 3.57 -9.80
CA GLY A 18 5.09 3.87 -11.23
C GLY A 18 5.14 5.38 -11.49
N LEU A 19 4.24 6.13 -10.85
CA LEU A 19 4.23 7.59 -10.95
C LEU A 19 5.51 8.22 -10.38
N LEU A 20 6.00 7.76 -9.21
CA LEU A 20 7.21 8.29 -8.58
C LEU A 20 8.50 8.05 -9.37
N ARG A 21 8.56 6.98 -10.18
CA ARG A 21 9.70 6.72 -11.09
C ARG A 21 9.60 7.47 -12.42
N SER A 22 8.43 8.03 -12.72
CA SER A 22 8.20 8.80 -13.94
C SER A 22 8.49 10.28 -13.75
N HIS A 23 8.52 11.03 -14.85
CA HIS A 23 8.55 12.50 -14.80
C HIS A 23 7.20 13.11 -14.40
N ALA A 24 6.13 12.30 -14.27
CA ALA A 24 4.78 12.74 -13.95
C ALA A 24 4.59 13.06 -12.45
N ALA A 25 5.58 12.79 -11.59
CA ALA A 25 5.52 13.18 -10.17
C ALA A 25 5.39 14.70 -9.95
N GLN A 26 5.70 15.51 -10.97
CA GLN A 26 5.54 16.98 -10.95
C GLN A 26 4.32 17.44 -11.77
N ASP A 27 3.60 16.53 -12.42
CA ASP A 27 2.42 16.85 -13.22
C ASP A 27 1.16 16.83 -12.35
N GLN A 28 0.51 17.98 -12.22
CA GLN A 28 -0.71 18.15 -11.45
C GLN A 28 -1.84 17.22 -11.93
N SER A 29 -1.95 16.97 -13.24
CA SER A 29 -2.99 16.12 -13.82
C SER A 29 -2.77 14.65 -13.43
N ALA A 30 -1.50 14.22 -13.40
CA ALA A 30 -1.13 12.88 -12.95
C ALA A 30 -1.39 12.70 -11.45
N LEU A 31 -1.15 13.74 -10.65
CA LEU A 31 -1.48 13.73 -9.22
C LEU A 31 -2.99 13.71 -8.96
N GLU A 32 -3.78 14.45 -9.75
CA GLU A 32 -5.24 14.40 -9.68
C GLU A 32 -5.77 13.01 -10.05
N TRP A 33 -5.26 12.42 -11.14
CA TRP A 33 -5.57 11.05 -11.53
C TRP A 33 -5.25 10.04 -10.42
N LEU A 34 -4.11 10.19 -9.74
CA LEU A 34 -3.72 9.31 -8.64
C LEU A 34 -4.67 9.44 -7.44
N LEU A 35 -5.15 10.65 -7.14
CA LEU A 35 -6.15 10.89 -6.11
C LEU A 35 -7.50 10.26 -6.47
N GLU A 36 -7.91 10.30 -7.74
CA GLU A 36 -9.12 9.62 -8.21
C GLU A 36 -8.99 8.10 -8.08
N LEU A 37 -7.86 7.54 -8.55
CA LEU A 37 -7.54 6.12 -8.45
C LEU A 37 -7.56 5.63 -6.98
N GLY A 38 -7.03 6.44 -6.07
CA GLY A 38 -7.03 6.17 -4.64
C GLY A 38 -8.34 6.47 -3.91
N ASN A 39 -9.42 6.87 -4.61
CA ASN A 39 -10.67 7.35 -3.99
C ASN A 39 -10.46 8.47 -2.94
N CYS A 40 -9.42 9.28 -3.12
CA CYS A 40 -9.01 10.32 -2.18
C CYS A 40 -9.27 11.74 -2.70
N ILE A 41 -9.83 11.91 -3.91
CA ILE A 41 -10.04 13.23 -4.51
C ILE A 41 -10.96 14.14 -3.67
N ILE A 42 -12.04 13.60 -3.10
CA ILE A 42 -12.95 14.36 -2.24
C ILE A 42 -12.24 14.74 -0.94
N THR A 43 -11.60 13.77 -0.28
CA THR A 43 -10.83 14.00 0.96
C THR A 43 -9.74 15.05 0.76
N TYR A 44 -9.03 14.99 -0.38
CA TYR A 44 -8.01 15.95 -0.74
C TYR A 44 -8.60 17.34 -0.88
N ARG A 45 -9.65 17.53 -1.68
CA ARG A 45 -10.28 18.84 -1.90
C ARG A 45 -10.87 19.44 -0.63
N THR A 46 -11.34 18.61 0.31
CA THR A 46 -11.82 19.09 1.62
C THR A 46 -10.68 19.57 2.51
N ARG A 47 -9.53 18.90 2.50
CA ARG A 47 -8.39 19.24 3.37
C ARG A 47 -7.47 20.30 2.76
N TYR A 48 -7.30 20.25 1.45
CA TYR A 48 -6.39 21.09 0.67
C TYR A 48 -7.21 21.85 -0.39
N LEU A 49 -7.37 23.15 -0.17
CA LEU A 49 -8.12 24.06 -1.07
C LEU A 49 -7.26 24.54 -2.26
N ALA A 50 -6.32 23.72 -2.71
CA ALA A 50 -5.34 24.06 -3.73
C ALA A 50 -5.19 22.93 -4.75
N ALA A 51 -4.51 23.26 -5.85
CA ALA A 51 -4.03 22.29 -6.83
C ALA A 51 -3.33 21.10 -6.16
N PRO A 52 -3.48 19.86 -6.70
CA PRO A 52 -2.70 18.71 -6.27
C PRO A 52 -1.20 18.98 -6.28
N GLN A 53 -0.56 18.77 -5.12
CA GLN A 53 0.88 18.87 -4.95
C GLN A 53 1.42 17.52 -4.45
N LEU A 54 2.64 17.16 -4.87
CA LEU A 54 3.20 15.83 -4.64
C LEU A 54 3.20 15.45 -3.14
N ILE A 55 3.73 16.32 -2.27
CA ILE A 55 3.85 16.01 -0.83
C ILE A 55 2.46 15.80 -0.19
N PRO A 56 1.49 16.73 -0.29
CA PRO A 56 0.12 16.51 0.22
C PRO A 56 -0.57 15.26 -0.34
N VAL A 57 -0.35 14.93 -1.61
CA VAL A 57 -0.92 13.74 -2.24
C VAL A 57 -0.31 12.47 -1.65
N LEU A 58 1.01 12.41 -1.51
CA LEU A 58 1.70 11.26 -0.89
C LEU A 58 1.34 11.11 0.58
N ASP A 59 1.22 12.21 1.32
CA ASP A 59 0.79 12.19 2.71
C ASP A 59 -0.60 11.53 2.84
N LEU A 60 -1.56 12.00 2.02
CA LEU A 60 -2.93 11.50 2.05
C LEU A 60 -3.07 10.04 1.58
N LEU A 61 -2.34 9.65 0.54
CA LEU A 61 -2.44 8.32 -0.06
C LEU A 61 -1.60 7.27 0.66
N LEU A 62 -0.48 7.65 1.28
CA LEU A 62 0.45 6.70 1.87
C LEU A 62 0.39 6.68 3.39
N LEU A 63 0.39 7.85 4.03
CA LEU A 63 0.72 8.00 5.45
C LEU A 63 -0.47 8.34 6.34
N ASP A 64 -1.58 8.86 5.79
CA ASP A 64 -2.75 9.25 6.58
C ASP A 64 -3.39 8.05 7.28
N GLU A 65 -3.14 7.95 8.59
CA GLU A 65 -3.64 6.87 9.45
C GLU A 65 -5.14 6.95 9.75
N GLN A 66 -5.82 8.02 9.33
CA GLN A 66 -7.26 8.20 9.51
C GLN A 66 -8.03 7.94 8.19
N ASN A 67 -7.32 7.89 7.06
CA ASN A 67 -7.91 7.66 5.76
C ASN A 67 -7.96 6.16 5.44
N PRO A 68 -9.14 5.55 5.28
CA PRO A 68 -9.26 4.12 5.00
C PRO A 68 -8.67 3.68 3.65
N HIS A 69 -8.45 4.64 2.75
CA HIS A 69 -7.84 4.42 1.46
C HIS A 69 -6.31 4.59 1.46
N ALA A 70 -5.72 5.09 2.55
CA ALA A 70 -4.27 5.20 2.65
C ALA A 70 -3.59 3.84 2.76
N VAL A 71 -2.40 3.71 2.19
CA VAL A 71 -1.59 2.47 2.21
C VAL A 71 -1.30 2.04 3.64
N LEU A 72 -0.82 2.94 4.50
CA LEU A 72 -0.48 2.61 5.89
C LEU A 72 -1.69 2.13 6.69
N PHE A 73 -2.85 2.75 6.51
CA PHE A 73 -4.08 2.31 7.16
C PHE A 73 -4.47 0.89 6.73
N GLN A 74 -4.48 0.64 5.41
CA GLN A 74 -4.80 -0.66 4.84
C GLN A 74 -3.83 -1.74 5.30
N LEU A 75 -2.52 -1.44 5.36
CA LEU A 75 -1.50 -2.33 5.89
C LEU A 75 -1.77 -2.72 7.34
N ARG A 76 -2.07 -1.74 8.20
CA ARG A 76 -2.38 -2.03 9.61
C ARG A 76 -3.65 -2.84 9.79
N GLN A 77 -4.67 -2.61 8.95
CA GLN A 77 -5.86 -3.46 8.93
C GLN A 77 -5.53 -4.89 8.50
N LEU A 78 -4.70 -5.05 7.47
CA LEU A 78 -4.25 -6.35 6.99
C LEU A 78 -3.47 -7.09 8.06
N LEU A 79 -2.49 -6.45 8.70
CA LEU A 79 -1.70 -7.05 9.78
C LEU A 79 -2.58 -7.54 10.94
N ARG A 80 -3.52 -6.71 11.43
CA ARG A 80 -4.49 -7.15 12.46
C ARG A 80 -5.35 -8.33 12.02
N SER A 81 -5.70 -8.38 10.73
CA SER A 81 -6.48 -9.49 10.18
C SER A 81 -5.64 -10.77 10.12
N LEU A 82 -4.36 -10.66 9.79
CA LEU A 82 -3.42 -11.78 9.76
C LEU A 82 -3.16 -12.30 11.17
N GLU A 83 -2.89 -11.43 12.15
CA GLU A 83 -2.72 -11.81 13.58
C GLU A 83 -3.88 -12.67 14.08
N ARG A 84 -5.13 -12.26 13.80
CA ARG A 84 -6.32 -13.03 14.18
C ARG A 84 -6.42 -14.38 13.47
N LEU A 85 -5.88 -14.50 12.25
CA LEU A 85 -5.82 -15.78 11.54
C LEU A 85 -4.72 -16.68 12.11
N GLU A 86 -3.59 -16.13 12.54
CA GLU A 86 -2.51 -16.90 13.19
C GLU A 86 -2.94 -17.44 14.57
N GLU A 87 -3.75 -16.70 15.32
CA GLU A 87 -4.28 -17.13 16.61
C GLU A 87 -5.33 -18.24 16.47
N GLY A 88 -6.13 -18.19 15.40
CA GLY A 88 -7.24 -19.12 15.16
C GLY A 88 -6.90 -20.34 14.31
N PHE A 89 -5.78 -20.31 13.58
CA PHE A 89 -5.43 -21.31 12.58
C PHE A 89 -3.92 -21.57 12.52
N ASP A 90 -3.54 -22.73 12.01
CA ASP A 90 -2.14 -23.08 11.72
C ASP A 90 -1.68 -22.37 10.43
N PHE A 91 -1.48 -21.06 10.56
CA PHE A 91 -1.02 -20.12 9.53
C PHE A 91 -0.05 -19.10 10.16
N ARG A 92 0.95 -18.65 9.39
CA ARG A 92 1.94 -17.63 9.78
C ARG A 92 2.31 -16.75 8.59
N ALA A 93 2.05 -15.46 8.66
CA ALA A 93 2.37 -14.48 7.62
C ALA A 93 3.84 -13.98 7.67
N GLY A 94 4.56 -14.24 8.78
CA GLY A 94 5.94 -13.80 8.97
C GLY A 94 6.06 -12.29 9.25
N PRO A 95 7.23 -11.82 9.75
CA PRO A 95 7.37 -10.45 10.25
C PRO A 95 7.54 -9.39 9.14
N THR A 96 7.92 -9.80 7.92
CA THR A 96 8.36 -8.91 6.84
C THR A 96 7.35 -7.82 6.48
N LEU A 97 6.06 -8.16 6.42
CA LEU A 97 5.02 -7.17 6.09
C LEU A 97 4.88 -6.10 7.20
N GLY A 98 5.03 -6.51 8.46
CA GLY A 98 5.04 -5.61 9.61
C GLY A 98 6.24 -4.67 9.57
N GLU A 99 7.43 -5.19 9.26
CA GLU A 99 8.65 -4.38 9.11
C GLU A 99 8.52 -3.34 8.00
N LEU A 100 7.95 -3.71 6.85
CA LEU A 100 7.69 -2.78 5.75
C LEU A 100 6.68 -1.69 6.14
N ALA A 101 5.61 -2.06 6.87
CA ALA A 101 4.64 -1.09 7.39
C ALA A 101 5.31 -0.11 8.37
N SER A 102 6.20 -0.57 9.25
CA SER A 102 6.98 0.30 10.14
C SER A 102 7.92 1.22 9.37
N LYS A 103 8.59 0.73 8.33
CA LYS A 103 9.44 1.55 7.44
C LYS A 103 8.64 2.65 6.76
N LEU A 104 7.45 2.32 6.24
CA LEU A 104 6.56 3.30 5.61
C LEU A 104 6.08 4.36 6.63
N ALA A 105 5.66 3.93 7.82
CA ALA A 105 5.24 4.84 8.89
C ALA A 105 6.34 5.79 9.37
N ALA A 106 7.60 5.35 9.30
CA ALA A 106 8.76 6.17 9.64
C ALA A 106 9.20 7.12 8.53
N PHE A 107 8.66 6.99 7.32
CA PHE A 107 9.06 7.80 6.17
C PHE A 107 8.73 9.28 6.39
N ARG A 108 9.70 10.16 6.13
CA ARG A 108 9.55 11.62 6.31
C ARG A 108 9.48 12.31 4.95
N LEU A 109 8.28 12.72 4.56
CA LEU A 109 8.06 13.47 3.31
C LEU A 109 8.78 14.83 3.28
N GLY A 110 9.08 15.43 4.43
CA GLY A 110 9.87 16.68 4.51
C GLY A 110 11.27 16.58 3.90
N SER A 111 11.81 15.36 3.70
CA SER A 111 13.05 15.14 2.95
C SER A 111 12.96 15.55 1.46
N LEU A 112 11.74 15.74 0.93
CA LEU A 112 11.48 16.19 -0.44
C LEU A 112 11.49 17.72 -0.60
N GLU A 113 11.35 18.49 0.49
CA GLU A 113 11.32 19.96 0.44
C GLU A 113 12.73 20.58 0.30
N SER A 114 13.73 19.95 0.92
CA SER A 114 15.14 20.37 0.82
C SER A 114 16.04 19.13 0.64
N PRO A 115 16.08 18.56 -0.57
CA PRO A 115 16.87 17.36 -0.83
C PRO A 115 18.37 17.68 -0.73
N LEU A 116 19.12 16.84 -0.01
CA LEU A 116 20.55 17.02 0.30
C LEU A 116 21.48 17.16 -0.93
N PHE A 117 20.97 16.96 -2.14
CA PHE A 117 21.72 17.05 -3.40
C PHE A 117 20.87 17.61 -4.57
N GLY A 118 19.91 18.48 -4.28
CA GLY A 118 19.01 19.04 -5.31
C GLY A 118 18.14 17.98 -5.99
N SER A 119 17.86 18.14 -7.28
CA SER A 119 16.95 17.26 -8.05
C SER A 119 17.40 15.80 -8.10
N SER A 120 18.70 15.52 -8.02
CA SER A 120 19.22 14.16 -7.94
C SER A 120 18.92 13.51 -6.59
N GLY A 121 19.04 14.27 -5.49
CA GLY A 121 18.64 13.82 -4.16
C GLY A 121 17.15 13.52 -4.08
N GLN A 122 16.32 14.40 -4.64
CA GLN A 122 14.87 14.20 -4.70
C GLN A 122 14.51 12.92 -5.47
N ARG A 123 15.11 12.69 -6.64
CA ARG A 123 14.89 11.46 -7.42
C ARG A 123 15.31 10.21 -6.67
N ALA A 124 16.41 10.25 -5.91
CA ALA A 124 16.83 9.12 -5.09
C ALA A 124 15.83 8.80 -3.97
N VAL A 125 15.31 9.82 -3.29
CA VAL A 125 14.28 9.66 -2.24
C VAL A 125 12.99 9.09 -2.83
N LEU A 126 12.51 9.63 -3.96
CA LEU A 126 11.32 9.13 -4.65
C LEU A 126 11.52 7.69 -5.15
N GLY A 127 12.71 7.36 -5.66
CA GLY A 127 13.08 6.01 -6.06
C GLY A 127 13.04 5.02 -4.91
N GLY A 128 13.63 5.38 -3.75
CA GLY A 128 13.60 4.55 -2.55
C GLY A 128 12.19 4.35 -1.98
N LEU A 129 11.34 5.38 -2.04
CA LEU A 129 9.93 5.24 -1.67
C LEU A 129 9.19 4.31 -2.64
N ALA A 130 9.44 4.43 -3.95
CA ALA A 130 8.88 3.52 -4.95
C ALA A 130 9.33 2.07 -4.72
N ASP A 131 10.60 1.85 -4.37
CA ASP A 131 11.13 0.51 -4.03
C ASP A 131 10.42 -0.07 -2.80
N LEU A 132 10.16 0.76 -1.78
CA LEU A 132 9.44 0.34 -0.57
C LEU A 132 7.99 -0.06 -0.89
N LEU A 133 7.30 0.72 -1.73
CA LEU A 133 5.92 0.43 -2.14
C LEU A 133 5.82 -0.86 -2.95
N LEU A 134 6.76 -1.12 -3.87
CA LEU A 134 6.80 -2.36 -4.63
C LEU A 134 7.08 -3.57 -3.72
N GLN A 135 7.96 -3.44 -2.73
CA GLN A 135 8.19 -4.50 -1.74
C GLN A 135 6.93 -4.80 -0.92
N ILE A 136 6.16 -3.77 -0.56
CA ILE A 136 4.86 -3.95 0.11
C ILE A 136 3.89 -4.73 -0.78
N ALA A 137 3.78 -4.36 -2.06
CA ALA A 137 2.91 -5.03 -3.02
C ALA A 137 3.29 -6.51 -3.20
N GLU A 138 4.58 -6.80 -3.36
CA GLU A 138 5.09 -8.15 -3.52
C GLU A 138 4.86 -9.02 -2.27
N VAL A 139 5.23 -8.51 -1.08
CA VAL A 139 5.09 -9.27 0.17
C VAL A 139 3.62 -9.52 0.51
N SER A 140 2.75 -8.53 0.33
CA SER A 140 1.30 -8.71 0.53
C SER A 140 0.71 -9.73 -0.45
N GLY A 141 1.21 -9.80 -1.68
CA GLY A 141 0.83 -10.82 -2.66
C GLY A 141 1.22 -12.24 -2.23
N ARG A 142 2.46 -12.41 -1.78
CA ARG A 142 2.91 -13.70 -1.22
C ARG A 142 2.07 -14.15 -0.03
N VAL A 143 1.67 -13.23 0.85
CA VAL A 143 0.75 -13.53 1.95
C VAL A 143 -0.62 -13.96 1.42
N SER A 144 -1.15 -13.31 0.38
CA SER A 144 -2.40 -13.72 -0.28
C SER A 144 -2.32 -15.14 -0.85
N ASP A 145 -1.23 -15.48 -1.53
CA ASP A 145 -1.01 -16.81 -2.11
C ASP A 145 -0.96 -17.89 -1.02
N GLN A 146 -0.26 -17.62 0.09
CA GLN A 146 -0.20 -18.52 1.23
C GLN A 146 -1.58 -18.75 1.86
N LEU A 147 -2.36 -17.67 2.04
CA LEU A 147 -3.74 -17.77 2.52
C LEU A 147 -4.59 -18.61 1.56
N ALA A 148 -4.43 -18.43 0.25
CA ALA A 148 -5.18 -19.16 -0.74
C ALA A 148 -4.87 -20.67 -0.72
N LEU A 149 -3.58 -21.02 -0.66
CA LEU A 149 -3.13 -22.40 -0.55
C LEU A 149 -3.63 -23.07 0.75
N ARG A 150 -3.63 -22.36 1.87
CA ARG A 150 -4.03 -22.93 3.17
C ARG A 150 -5.54 -23.12 3.29
N PHE A 151 -6.33 -22.13 2.85
CA PHE A 151 -7.76 -22.07 3.15
C PHE A 151 -8.67 -22.42 1.97
N PHE A 152 -8.23 -22.30 0.71
CA PHE A 152 -9.07 -22.65 -0.43
C PHE A 152 -8.78 -24.04 -0.99
N VAL A 153 -7.53 -24.51 -0.98
CA VAL A 153 -7.19 -25.88 -1.46
C VAL A 153 -7.75 -26.97 -0.54
N HIS A 154 -7.89 -26.70 0.77
CA HIS A 154 -8.44 -27.67 1.73
C HIS A 154 -9.97 -27.84 1.65
N VAL A 155 -10.69 -26.86 1.09
CA VAL A 155 -12.15 -26.91 0.96
C VAL A 155 -12.57 -27.88 -0.16
N ASP A 156 -11.79 -27.96 -1.25
CA ASP A 156 -12.07 -28.89 -2.36
C ASP A 156 -11.87 -30.36 -1.99
N ALA A 157 -10.93 -30.66 -1.09
CA ALA A 157 -10.71 -32.03 -0.60
C ALA A 157 -11.83 -32.49 0.36
N SER A 158 -12.37 -31.56 1.16
CA SER A 158 -13.38 -31.86 2.18
C SER A 158 -14.80 -32.02 1.60
N GLN A 159 -15.09 -31.37 0.46
CA GLN A 159 -16.39 -31.49 -0.22
C GLN A 159 -16.56 -32.78 -1.04
N ARG A 160 -15.48 -33.45 -1.44
CA ARG A 160 -15.56 -34.72 -2.20
C ARG A 160 -15.91 -35.94 -1.35
N THR A 161 -15.86 -35.84 -0.03
CA THR A 161 -16.14 -36.97 0.90
C THR A 161 -17.58 -37.05 1.40
N GLN A 162 -18.49 -36.15 1.00
CA GLN A 162 -19.92 -36.21 1.37
C GLN A 162 -20.85 -36.66 0.23
N SER A 163 -20.29 -37.21 -0.85
CA SER A 163 -21.06 -37.81 -1.95
C SER A 163 -20.70 -39.28 -2.10
N SER A 164 -21.09 -40.11 -1.13
CA SER A 164 -21.08 -41.58 -1.24
C SER A 164 -22.18 -42.16 -0.38
#